data_AF-A0A2N0QQ77-F1
#
_entry.id   AF-A0A2N0QQ77-F1
#
_cell.length_a   1.000
_cell.length_b   1.000
_cell.length_c   1.000
_cell.angle_alpha   90.00
_cell.angle_beta   90.00
_cell.angle_gamma   90.00
#
_symmetry.space_group_name_H-M   'P 1'
#
loop_
_entity.id
_entity.type
_entity.pdbx_description
1 polymer ?
#
loop_
_entity_poly.entity_id
_entity_poly.type
_entity_poly.pdbx_seq_one_letter_code
_entity_poly.pdbx_strand_id
1 'polypeptide(L)'
;MGIKYSDLNISDKATDTVEAKNCLYCNKPFIEKLWCKECINSLEKLAENGDKKAMNNLALHYKNGKGTEKNLERAFYWYQKSAENGDEDAMFNLALHYKNGKGTEKNLEKAFH
;
A
#
# COMPACT_ATOMS: atom_id res chain seq x y z
N MET A 1 -12.99 -3.04 -32.75
CA MET A 1 -12.18 -3.20 -33.98
C MET A 1 -11.05 -2.20 -33.86
N GLY A 2 -9.81 -2.68 -33.74
CA GLY A 2 -8.67 -1.88 -33.26
C GLY A 2 -8.23 -0.79 -34.23
N ILE A 3 -7.59 0.25 -33.70
CA ILE A 3 -6.86 1.22 -34.52
C ILE A 3 -5.37 1.07 -34.22
N LYS A 4 -4.62 0.91 -35.31
CA LYS A 4 -3.20 0.62 -35.39
C LYS A 4 -2.37 1.83 -34.95
N TYR A 5 -1.29 1.53 -34.22
CA TYR A 5 -0.15 2.41 -34.01
C TYR A 5 0.51 2.72 -35.35
N SER A 6 0.37 3.95 -35.83
CA SER A 6 1.39 4.57 -36.67
C SER A 6 1.32 6.08 -36.46
N ASP A 7 2.47 6.62 -36.10
CA ASP A 7 2.84 8.02 -36.16
C ASP A 7 2.55 8.84 -34.89
N LEU A 8 3.41 8.60 -33.90
CA LEU A 8 3.87 9.60 -32.94
C LEU A 8 4.18 10.91 -33.66
N ASN A 9 3.57 12.01 -33.22
CA ASN A 9 4.12 13.34 -33.42
C ASN A 9 3.99 14.13 -32.12
N ILE A 10 5.15 14.43 -31.53
CA ILE A 10 5.29 15.22 -30.31
C ILE A 10 5.36 16.69 -30.73
N SER A 11 4.38 17.49 -30.34
CA SER A 11 4.63 18.92 -30.04
C SER A 11 3.62 19.45 -29.03
N ASP A 12 4.13 19.77 -27.85
CA ASP A 12 3.75 20.82 -26.91
C ASP A 12 2.26 21.18 -26.70
N LYS A 13 1.86 20.98 -25.43
CA LYS A 13 0.65 21.51 -24.75
C LYS A 13 -0.70 20.97 -25.22
N ALA A 14 -0.95 19.71 -24.87
CA ALA A 14 -2.25 19.23 -24.39
C ALA A 14 -2.03 17.83 -23.77
N THR A 15 -1.73 17.76 -22.46
CA THR A 15 -1.95 16.50 -21.73
C THR A 15 -3.45 16.35 -21.51
N ASP A 16 -4.19 16.17 -22.59
CA ASP A 16 -5.60 15.83 -22.52
C ASP A 16 -5.72 14.41 -21.98
N THR A 17 -6.16 14.37 -20.72
CA THR A 17 -6.96 13.28 -20.15
C THR A 17 -6.37 11.89 -20.29
N VAL A 18 -5.23 11.65 -19.63
CA VAL A 18 -5.11 10.34 -18.96
C VAL A 18 -6.15 10.37 -17.87
N GLU A 19 -7.21 9.55 -17.96
CA GLU A 19 -8.18 9.35 -16.89
C GLU A 19 -7.42 9.16 -15.59
N ALA A 20 -7.32 10.22 -14.80
CA ALA A 20 -6.54 10.20 -13.59
C ALA A 20 -7.35 9.36 -12.62
N LYS A 21 -7.05 8.07 -12.55
CA LYS A 21 -7.67 7.17 -11.58
C LYS A 21 -7.53 7.83 -10.22
N ASN A 22 -8.62 7.98 -9.49
CA ASN A 22 -8.55 8.52 -8.14
C ASN A 22 -8.12 7.42 -7.18
N CYS A 23 -7.36 7.79 -6.15
CA CYS A 23 -7.11 6.93 -5.02
C CYS A 23 -8.43 6.51 -4.38
N LEU A 24 -8.63 5.21 -4.22
CA LEU A 24 -9.84 4.63 -3.63
C LEU A 24 -10.12 5.14 -2.20
N TYR A 25 -9.07 5.52 -1.47
CA TYR A 25 -9.15 5.85 -0.04
C TYR A 25 -9.25 7.36 0.26
N CYS A 26 -8.77 8.22 -0.64
CA CYS A 26 -8.86 9.67 -0.46
C CYS A 26 -9.59 10.40 -1.60
N ASN A 27 -10.03 9.67 -2.63
CA ASN A 27 -10.71 10.18 -3.82
C ASN A 27 -9.95 11.31 -4.55
N LYS A 28 -8.61 11.31 -4.47
CA LYS A 28 -7.74 12.27 -5.15
C LYS A 28 -7.02 11.62 -6.34
N PRO A 29 -6.74 12.35 -7.45
CA PRO A 29 -6.11 11.79 -8.64
C PRO A 29 -4.74 11.13 -8.38
N PHE A 30 -4.46 9.98 -9.03
CA PHE A 30 -3.14 9.33 -9.05
C PHE A 30 -2.21 10.11 -10.00
N ILE A 31 -1.66 11.22 -9.53
CA ILE A 31 -0.61 11.96 -10.25
C ILE A 31 0.73 11.29 -9.90
N GLU A 32 1.47 10.89 -10.94
CA GLU A 32 2.57 9.90 -10.93
C GLU A 32 3.73 10.18 -9.95
N LYS A 33 3.78 11.35 -9.30
CA LYS A 33 4.96 11.79 -8.53
C LYS A 33 4.76 12.13 -7.05
N LEU A 34 3.58 12.00 -6.48
CA LEU A 34 3.45 12.07 -5.03
C LEU A 34 2.19 11.36 -4.57
N TRP A 35 2.34 10.09 -4.18
CA TRP A 35 1.34 9.42 -3.36
C TRP A 35 1.15 10.25 -2.10
N CYS A 36 0.00 10.90 -1.99
CA CYS A 36 -0.20 11.97 -1.03
C CYS A 36 -0.17 11.41 0.39
N LYS A 37 0.52 12.08 1.33
CA LYS A 37 0.46 11.82 2.78
C LYS A 37 -0.99 11.69 3.27
N GLU A 38 -1.92 12.38 2.62
CA GLU A 38 -3.36 12.29 2.89
C GLU A 38 -3.95 10.90 2.62
N CYS A 39 -3.44 10.13 1.64
CA CYS A 39 -3.85 8.75 1.40
C CYS A 39 -3.50 7.87 2.61
N ILE A 40 -2.30 8.05 3.16
CA ILE A 40 -1.85 7.35 4.37
C ILE A 40 -2.72 7.74 5.55
N ASN A 41 -3.00 9.03 5.74
CA ASN A 41 -3.88 9.50 6.80
C ASN A 41 -5.32 8.94 6.68
N SER A 42 -5.87 8.85 5.46
CA SER A 42 -7.17 8.21 5.23
C SER A 42 -7.14 6.72 5.58
N LEU A 43 -6.08 6.01 5.18
CA LEU A 43 -5.88 4.61 5.52
C LEU A 43 -5.74 4.40 7.03
N GLU A 44 -5.01 5.28 7.74
CA GLU A 44 -4.88 5.25 9.20
C GLU A 44 -6.24 5.36 9.87
N LYS A 45 -7.07 6.33 9.47
CA LYS A 45 -8.44 6.47 10.02
C LYS A 45 -9.30 5.23 9.77
N LEU A 46 -9.25 4.66 8.56
CA LEU A 46 -10.02 3.46 8.23
C LEU A 46 -9.51 2.24 9.01
N ALA A 47 -8.19 2.11 9.15
CA ALA A 47 -7.54 1.05 9.90
C ALA A 47 -7.87 1.14 11.40
N GLU A 48 -7.86 2.35 11.97
CA GLU A 48 -8.30 2.61 13.36
C GLU A 48 -9.78 2.25 13.57
N ASN A 49 -10.62 2.39 12.54
CA ASN A 49 -12.02 1.98 12.56
C ASN A 49 -12.24 0.48 12.28
N GLY A 50 -11.18 -0.33 12.20
CA GLY A 50 -11.28 -1.78 12.03
C GLY A 50 -11.35 -2.28 10.59
N ASP A 51 -11.14 -1.42 9.58
CA ASP A 51 -11.10 -1.87 8.18
C ASP A 51 -9.83 -2.70 7.93
N LYS A 52 -10.02 -4.02 7.81
CA LYS A 52 -8.93 -4.98 7.57
C LYS A 52 -8.14 -4.69 6.29
N LYS A 53 -8.80 -4.24 5.22
CA LYS A 53 -8.14 -3.91 3.95
C LYS A 53 -7.30 -2.65 4.12
N ALA A 54 -7.79 -1.67 4.88
CA ALA A 54 -7.03 -0.47 5.18
C ALA A 54 -5.76 -0.80 5.99
N MET A 55 -5.86 -1.66 7.00
CA MET A 55 -4.70 -2.13 7.78
C MET A 55 -3.63 -2.80 6.90
N ASN A 56 -4.04 -3.74 6.04
CA ASN A 56 -3.12 -4.47 5.15
C ASN A 56 -2.45 -3.52 4.13
N ASN A 57 -3.23 -2.60 3.53
CA ASN A 57 -2.67 -1.61 2.61
C ASN A 57 -1.70 -0.66 3.32
N LEU A 58 -2.05 -0.17 4.51
CA LEU A 58 -1.18 0.69 5.30
C LEU A 58 0.14 -0.01 5.65
N ALA A 59 0.09 -1.30 5.99
CA ALA A 59 1.28 -2.12 6.19
C ALA A 59 2.16 -2.22 4.93
N LEU A 60 1.56 -2.38 3.75
CA LEU A 60 2.27 -2.39 2.47
C LEU A 60 2.91 -1.02 2.13
N HIS A 61 2.24 0.07 2.46
CA HIS A 61 2.79 1.42 2.27
C HIS A 61 4.04 1.63 3.12
N TYR A 62 3.99 1.30 4.41
CA TYR A 62 5.14 1.38 5.32
C TYR A 62 6.26 0.39 4.94
N LYS A 63 5.93 -0.83 4.49
CA LYS A 63 6.91 -1.82 4.03
C LYS A 63 7.72 -1.34 2.83
N ASN A 64 7.06 -0.66 1.90
CA ASN A 64 7.65 -0.24 0.62
C ASN A 64 8.11 1.22 0.59
N GLY A 65 7.72 2.04 1.57
CA GLY A 65 7.95 3.49 1.55
C GLY A 65 7.17 4.21 0.44
N LYS A 66 5.98 3.70 0.07
CA LYS A 66 5.16 4.31 -0.98
C LYS A 66 4.25 5.37 -0.38
N GLY A 67 4.51 6.65 -0.66
CA GLY A 67 3.71 7.77 -0.13
C GLY A 67 3.97 8.11 1.35
N THR A 68 4.91 7.40 1.97
CA THR A 68 5.42 7.62 3.33
C THR A 68 6.86 7.11 3.39
N GLU A 69 7.59 7.41 4.45
CA GLU A 69 8.90 6.82 4.67
C GLU A 69 8.78 5.32 4.95
N LYS A 70 9.73 4.53 4.46
CA LYS A 70 9.77 3.10 4.73
C LYS A 70 9.98 2.87 6.23
N ASN A 71 9.06 2.14 6.85
CA ASN A 71 9.13 1.79 8.26
C ASN A 71 8.65 0.35 8.48
N LEU A 72 9.58 -0.57 8.71
CA LEU A 72 9.25 -1.99 8.85
C LEU A 72 8.56 -2.32 10.19
N GLU A 73 8.80 -1.52 11.24
CA GLU A 73 8.15 -1.70 12.56
C GLU A 73 6.67 -1.32 12.48
N ARG A 74 6.35 -0.20 11.82
CA ARG A 74 4.95 0.19 11.56
C ARG A 74 4.25 -0.79 10.62
N ALA A 75 4.96 -1.29 9.61
CA ALA A 75 4.41 -2.33 8.75
C ALA A 75 4.08 -3.59 9.55
N PHE A 76 4.99 -4.02 10.43
CA PHE A 76 4.79 -5.16 11.32
C PHE A 76 3.57 -4.96 12.23
N TYR A 77 3.45 -3.80 12.88
CA TYR A 77 2.32 -3.45 13.74
C TYR A 77 0.97 -3.60 13.00
N TRP A 78 0.86 -3.05 11.79
CA TRP A 78 -0.38 -3.12 11.02
C TRP A 78 -0.67 -4.51 10.45
N TYR A 79 0.35 -5.28 10.06
CA TYR A 79 0.15 -6.70 9.72
C TYR A 79 -0.35 -7.49 10.92
N GLN A 80 0.17 -7.25 12.12
CA GLN A 80 -0.32 -7.90 13.33
C GLN A 80 -1.80 -7.59 13.58
N LYS A 81 -2.19 -6.32 13.50
CA LYS A 81 -3.60 -5.91 13.65
C LYS A 81 -4.53 -6.49 12.60
N SER A 82 -4.06 -6.55 11.35
CA SER A 82 -4.83 -7.13 10.25
C SER A 82 -4.97 -8.66 10.40
N ALA A 83 -3.91 -9.35 10.83
CA ALA A 83 -3.92 -10.78 11.14
C ALA A 83 -4.83 -11.12 12.33
N GLU A 84 -4.84 -10.29 13.39
CA GLU A 84 -5.78 -10.40 14.52
C GLU A 84 -7.25 -10.34 14.06
N ASN A 85 -7.53 -9.69 12.92
CA ASN A 85 -8.85 -9.60 12.29
C ASN A 85 -9.08 -10.66 11.19
N GLY A 86 -8.22 -11.67 11.08
CA GLY A 86 -8.37 -12.79 10.16
C GLY A 86 -8.02 -12.49 8.70
N ASP A 87 -7.16 -11.50 8.43
CA ASP A 87 -6.61 -11.26 7.09
C ASP A 87 -5.44 -12.24 6.81
N GLU A 88 -5.68 -13.20 5.91
CA GLU A 88 -4.72 -14.27 5.56
C GLU A 88 -3.42 -13.73 4.93
N ASP A 89 -3.52 -12.67 4.11
CA ASP A 89 -2.35 -12.03 3.49
C ASP A 89 -1.48 -11.35 4.56
N ALA A 90 -2.12 -10.74 5.56
CA ALA A 90 -1.42 -10.15 6.68
C ALA A 90 -0.76 -11.21 7.57
N MET A 91 -1.42 -12.36 7.82
CA MET A 91 -0.83 -13.49 8.54
C MET A 91 0.44 -14.00 7.84
N PHE A 92 0.39 -14.18 6.51
CA PHE A 92 1.56 -14.59 5.73
C PHE A 92 2.70 -13.57 5.81
N ASN A 93 2.41 -12.27 5.68
CA ASN A 93 3.43 -11.23 5.81
C ASN A 93 4.00 -11.17 7.24
N LEU A 94 3.18 -11.34 8.27
CA LEU A 94 3.61 -11.39 9.67
C LEU A 94 4.58 -12.54 9.92
N ALA A 95 4.26 -13.74 9.41
CA ALA A 95 5.14 -14.91 9.48
C ALA A 95 6.49 -14.64 8.79
N LEU A 96 6.50 -13.95 7.64
CA LEU A 96 7.75 -13.55 6.97
C LEU A 96 8.56 -12.53 7.78
N HIS A 97 7.91 -11.61 8.48
CA HIS A 97 8.59 -10.65 9.36
C HIS A 97 9.28 -11.39 10.52
N TYR A 98 8.56 -12.31 11.18
CA TYR A 98 9.12 -13.14 12.25
C TYR A 98 10.22 -14.09 11.76
N LYS A 99 10.06 -14.73 10.60
CA LYS A 99 11.09 -15.61 10.03
C LYS A 99 12.40 -14.88 9.74
N ASN A 100 12.32 -13.63 9.29
CA ASN A 100 13.46 -12.86 8.82
C ASN A 100 13.99 -11.83 9.84
N GLY A 101 13.28 -11.60 10.95
CA GLY A 101 13.60 -10.54 11.91
C GLY A 101 13.51 -9.13 11.29
N LYS A 102 12.52 -8.89 10.44
CA LYS A 102 12.33 -7.59 9.77
C LYS A 102 11.28 -6.78 10.50
N GLY A 103 11.62 -5.60 11.01
CA GLY A 103 10.68 -4.76 11.77
C GLY A 103 10.20 -5.36 13.09
N THR A 104 10.81 -6.47 13.51
CA THR A 104 10.60 -7.21 14.75
C THR A 104 11.79 -8.15 14.95
N GLU A 105 11.89 -8.79 16.10
CA GLU A 105 12.90 -9.82 16.35
C GLU A 105 12.58 -11.12 15.58
N LYS A 106 13.63 -11.83 15.18
CA LYS A 106 13.46 -13.13 14.53
C LYS A 106 12.87 -14.13 15.51
N ASN A 107 11.74 -14.74 15.16
CA ASN A 107 11.08 -15.75 15.98
C ASN A 107 10.46 -16.82 15.07
N LEU A 108 11.05 -18.02 15.02
CA LEU A 108 10.53 -19.09 14.15
C LEU A 108 9.28 -19.74 14.71
N GLU A 109 9.13 -19.83 16.03
CA GLU A 109 7.93 -20.37 16.67
C GLU A 109 6.68 -19.59 16.26
N LYS A 110 6.72 -18.25 16.38
CA LYS A 110 5.65 -17.36 15.93
C LYS A 110 5.48 -17.27 14.42
N ALA A 111 6.42 -17.77 13.62
CA ALA A 111 6.29 -17.79 12.17
C ALA A 111 5.49 -19.00 11.66
N PHE A 112 5.38 -20.07 12.45
CA PHE A 112 4.69 -21.32 12.09
C PHE A 112 3.36 -21.53 12.84
N HIS A 113 2.98 -20.60 13.70
CA HIS A 113 1.74 -20.62 14.50
C HIS A 113 0.90 -19.40 14.17
#